data_AF-A0A1E3PMX1-F1
#
_entry.id   AF-A0A1E3PMX1-F1
#
_cell.length_a   1.000
_cell.length_b   1.000
_cell.length_c   1.000
_cell.angle_alpha   90.00
_cell.angle_beta   90.00
_cell.angle_gamma   90.00
#
_symmetry.space_group_name_H-M   'P 1'
#
loop_
_entity.id
_entity.type
_entity.pdbx_description
1 polymer ?
#
loop_
_entity_poly.entity_id
_entity_poly.type
_entity_poly.pdbx_seq_one_letter_code
_entity_poly.pdbx_strand_id
1 'polypeptide(L)'
;MSTPTRNKLLELYKLSCNIFSQTFNPNNTRTGASALRGKLKGPALQNYYRSEEAPSLSEFRSNFNEFTLRTREDAHHEKMLKLSS
;
A
#
# COMPACT_ATOMS: atom_id res chain seq x y z
N MET A 1 -12.37 -46.41 16.11
CA MET A 1 -12.37 -45.78 14.77
C MET A 1 -11.04 -46.09 14.10
N SER A 2 -11.07 -46.77 12.95
CA SER A 2 -9.87 -47.14 12.18
C SER A 2 -9.26 -45.88 11.56
N THR A 3 -7.97 -45.65 11.76
CA THR A 3 -7.25 -44.52 11.15
C THR A 3 -6.88 -44.86 9.70
N PRO A 4 -7.15 -43.97 8.73
CA PRO A 4 -6.80 -44.22 7.33
C PRO A 4 -5.28 -44.24 7.12
N THR A 5 -4.84 -44.98 6.11
CA THR A 5 -3.43 -45.04 5.70
C THR A 5 -2.92 -43.67 5.25
N ARG A 6 -1.64 -43.36 5.54
CA ARG A 6 -0.98 -42.11 5.15
C ARG A 6 -1.17 -41.75 3.67
N ASN A 7 -1.10 -42.73 2.77
CA ASN A 7 -1.25 -42.49 1.32
C ASN A 7 -2.64 -41.95 0.97
N LYS A 8 -3.71 -42.48 1.57
CA LYS A 8 -5.08 -41.98 1.37
C LYS A 8 -5.25 -40.55 1.87
N LEU A 9 -4.59 -40.21 2.98
CA LEU A 9 -4.58 -38.83 3.49
C LEU A 9 -3.85 -37.88 2.54
N LEU A 10 -2.74 -38.31 1.94
CA LEU A 10 -2.01 -37.52 0.95
C LEU A 10 -2.83 -37.29 -0.33
N GLU A 11 -3.57 -38.30 -0.79
CA GLU A 11 -4.48 -38.18 -1.93
C GLU A 11 -5.62 -37.19 -1.66
N LEU A 12 -6.26 -37.29 -0.49
CA LEU A 12 -7.28 -36.34 -0.06
C LEU A 12 -6.71 -34.92 0.01
N TYR A 13 -5.53 -34.76 0.62
CA TYR A 13 -4.87 -33.46 0.72
C TYR A 13 -4.58 -32.88 -0.67
N LYS A 14 -4.04 -33.70 -1.59
CA LYS A 14 -3.82 -33.30 -2.99
C LYS A 14 -5.12 -32.85 -3.68
N LEU A 15 -6.20 -33.60 -3.49
CA LEU A 15 -7.53 -33.26 -4.04
C LEU A 15 -8.04 -31.93 -3.48
N SER A 16 -7.94 -31.71 -2.17
CA SER A 16 -8.35 -30.44 -1.54
C SER A 16 -7.55 -29.26 -2.08
N CYS A 17 -6.23 -29.41 -2.24
CA CYS A 17 -5.40 -28.36 -2.79
C CYS A 17 -5.80 -28.04 -4.23
N ASN A 18 -6.16 -29.05 -5.03
CA ASN A 18 -6.65 -28.85 -6.39
C ASN A 18 -7.98 -28.09 -6.43
N ILE A 19 -8.94 -28.48 -5.59
CA ILE A 19 -10.26 -27.82 -5.49
C ILE A 19 -10.11 -26.35 -5.11
N PHE A 20 -9.26 -26.05 -4.13
CA PHE A 20 -9.10 -24.69 -3.59
C PHE A 20 -7.96 -23.90 -4.25
N SER A 21 -7.39 -24.38 -5.36
CA SER A 21 -6.24 -23.74 -6.02
C SER A 21 -5.08 -23.42 -5.06
N GLN A 22 -4.86 -24.29 -4.07
CA GLN A 22 -3.76 -24.20 -3.12
C GLN A 22 -2.55 -25.02 -3.59
N THR A 23 -1.36 -24.65 -3.11
CA THR A 23 -0.12 -25.37 -3.44
C THR A 23 0.03 -26.63 -2.60
N PHE A 24 0.13 -27.80 -3.24
CA PHE A 24 0.43 -29.08 -2.58
C PHE A 24 1.95 -29.24 -2.38
N ASN A 25 2.42 -29.31 -1.13
CA ASN A 25 3.85 -29.46 -0.78
C ASN A 25 4.08 -30.60 0.23
N PRO A 26 4.13 -31.86 -0.20
CA PRO A 26 4.25 -33.01 0.70
C PRO A 26 5.64 -33.17 1.34
N ASN A 27 6.67 -32.58 0.72
CA ASN A 27 8.07 -32.70 1.12
C ASN A 27 8.57 -31.48 1.92
N ASN A 28 7.70 -30.51 2.20
CA ASN A 28 8.03 -29.27 2.91
C ASN A 28 9.23 -28.52 2.30
N THR A 29 9.38 -28.56 0.98
CA THR A 29 10.46 -27.85 0.27
C THR A 29 10.24 -26.35 0.31
N ARG A 30 11.31 -25.56 0.37
CA ARG A 30 11.25 -24.08 0.34
C ARG A 30 10.98 -23.59 -1.08
N THR A 31 9.71 -23.35 -1.41
CA THR A 31 9.27 -22.88 -2.74
C THR A 31 9.23 -21.36 -2.91
N GLY A 32 9.47 -20.59 -1.83
CA GLY A 32 9.39 -19.13 -1.88
C GLY A 32 7.97 -18.55 -1.88
N ALA A 33 6.93 -19.39 -1.80
CA ALA A 33 5.52 -18.95 -1.78
C ALA A 33 5.15 -18.00 -0.63
N SER A 34 5.96 -17.93 0.44
CA SER A 34 5.79 -16.92 1.50
C SER A 34 6.02 -15.49 1.00
N ALA A 35 7.06 -15.29 0.17
CA ALA A 35 7.37 -13.98 -0.39
C ALA A 35 6.27 -13.50 -1.34
N LEU A 36 5.72 -14.40 -2.16
CA LEU A 36 4.67 -14.09 -3.13
C LEU A 36 3.29 -13.88 -2.48
N ARG A 37 2.99 -14.56 -1.36
CA ARG A 37 1.73 -14.38 -0.61
C ARG A 37 1.69 -13.06 0.18
N GLY A 38 2.83 -12.42 0.39
CA GLY A 38 2.90 -11.12 1.04
C GLY A 38 2.11 -10.07 0.24
N LYS A 39 1.13 -9.43 0.86
CA LYS A 39 0.44 -8.30 0.25
C LYS A 39 1.44 -7.18 -0.04
N LEU A 40 1.36 -6.60 -1.23
CA LEU A 40 2.21 -5.48 -1.62
C LEU A 40 1.92 -4.28 -0.71
N LYS A 41 2.98 -3.67 -0.18
CA LYS A 41 2.90 -2.48 0.70
C LYS A 41 3.11 -1.16 -0.04
N GLY A 42 3.47 -1.22 -1.33
CA GLY A 42 3.79 -0.05 -2.15
C GLY A 42 2.76 1.08 -2.06
N PRO A 43 1.46 0.82 -2.29
CA PRO A 43 0.43 1.86 -2.22
C PRO A 43 0.31 2.52 -0.84
N ALA A 44 0.49 1.75 0.24
CA ALA A 44 0.47 2.31 1.59
C ALA A 44 1.69 3.21 1.87
N LEU A 45 2.84 2.90 1.25
CA LEU A 45 4.07 3.67 1.41
C LEU A 45 4.10 4.93 0.54
N GLN A 46 3.46 4.91 -0.63
CA GLN A 46 3.38 6.05 -1.56
C GLN A 46 2.85 7.31 -0.87
N ASN A 47 1.82 7.16 -0.04
CA ASN A 47 1.17 8.27 0.66
C ASN A 47 1.82 8.61 2.01
N TYR A 48 3.08 8.20 2.26
CA TYR A 48 3.71 8.37 3.58
C TYR A 48 3.85 9.83 4.01
N TYR A 49 4.20 10.73 3.09
CA TYR A 49 4.39 12.16 3.41
C TYR A 49 3.28 13.08 2.89
N ARG A 50 2.53 12.66 1.86
CA ARG A 50 1.44 13.45 1.27
C ARG A 50 0.38 12.51 0.72
N SER A 51 -0.89 12.77 1.02
CA SER A 51 -2.00 12.13 0.32
C SER A 51 -2.21 12.85 -1.02
N GLU A 52 -2.32 12.10 -2.12
CA GLU A 52 -2.64 12.64 -3.45
C GLU A 52 -3.99 13.38 -3.49
N GLU A 53 -4.86 13.10 -2.51
CA GLU A 53 -6.18 13.72 -2.39
C GLU A 53 -6.14 15.17 -1.88
N ALA A 54 -5.04 15.58 -1.25
CA ALA A 54 -4.92 16.93 -0.69
C ALA A 54 -4.39 17.91 -1.76
N PRO A 55 -5.18 18.92 -2.16
CA PRO A 55 -4.74 19.89 -3.17
C PRO A 55 -3.54 20.68 -2.65
N SER A 56 -2.55 20.89 -3.51
CA SER A 56 -1.44 21.80 -3.24
C SER A 56 -1.95 23.24 -3.18
N LEU A 57 -1.26 24.11 -2.43
CA LEU A 57 -1.54 25.55 -2.45
C LEU A 57 -1.49 26.12 -3.87
N SER A 58 -0.63 25.59 -4.74
CA SER A 58 -0.55 25.98 -6.15
C SER A 58 -1.79 25.58 -6.95
N GLU A 59 -2.28 24.35 -6.73
CA GLU A 59 -3.49 23.84 -7.38
C GLU A 59 -4.72 24.60 -6.90
N PHE A 60 -4.79 24.90 -5.59
CA PHE A 60 -5.84 25.71 -5.01
C PHE A 60 -5.84 27.14 -5.58
N ARG A 61 -4.68 27.78 -5.71
CA ARG A 61 -4.56 29.09 -6.37
C ARG A 61 -5.05 29.06 -7.81
N SER A 62 -4.62 28.07 -8.59
CA SER A 62 -5.05 27.91 -9.99
C SER A 62 -6.56 27.73 -10.13
N ASN A 63 -7.20 27.01 -9.21
CA ASN A 63 -8.64 26.77 -9.24
C ASN A 63 -9.46 27.98 -8.77
N PHE A 64 -8.87 28.88 -7.97
CA PHE A 64 -9.53 30.03 -7.37
C PHE A 64 -8.85 31.36 -7.77
N ASN A 65 -8.57 31.51 -9.08
CA ASN A 65 -7.90 32.70 -9.62
C ASN A 65 -8.63 34.03 -9.36
N GLU A 66 -9.95 33.99 -9.14
CA GLU A 66 -10.76 35.18 -8.84
C GLU A 66 -10.46 35.77 -7.46
N PHE A 67 -9.90 34.97 -6.55
CA PHE A 67 -9.58 35.39 -5.18
C PHE A 67 -8.06 35.57 -5.03
N THR A 68 -7.61 36.74 -4.54
CA THR A 68 -6.20 36.95 -4.18
C THR A 68 -5.88 36.26 -2.85
N LEU A 69 -5.74 34.95 -2.90
CA LEU A 69 -5.44 34.12 -1.74
C LEU A 69 -4.00 34.35 -1.27
N ARG A 70 -3.85 34.81 -0.01
CA ARG A 70 -2.55 34.99 0.64
C ARG A 70 -2.45 34.12 1.88
N THR A 71 -1.31 33.44 2.04
CA THR A 71 -1.02 32.69 3.28
C THR A 71 -0.42 33.65 4.32
N ARG A 72 -0.59 33.36 5.62
CA ARG A 72 0.06 34.13 6.70
C ARG A 72 1.59 34.17 6.55
N GLU A 73 2.17 33.08 6.06
CA GLU A 73 3.60 32.94 5.78
C GLU A 73 4.07 33.90 4.68
N ASP A 74 3.31 34.05 3.60
CA ASP A 74 3.62 34.99 2.51
C ASP A 74 3.66 36.44 3.01
N ALA A 75 2.69 36.82 3.85
CA ALA A 75 2.63 38.16 4.45
C ALA A 75 3.80 38.40 5.44
N HIS A 76 4.18 37.36 6.19
CA HIS A 76 5.34 37.41 7.07
C HIS A 76 6.65 37.55 6.29
N HIS A 77 6.81 36.81 5.18
CA HIS A 77 7.97 36.93 4.29
C HIS A 77 8.07 38.35 3.70
N GLU A 78 6.97 38.92 3.20
CA GLU A 78 6.92 40.30 2.70
C GLU A 78 7.32 41.32 3.78
N LYS A 79 6.86 41.11 5.02
CA LYS A 79 7.22 41.96 6.17
C LYS A 79 8.71 41.86 6.51
N MET A 80 9.29 40.66 6.48
CA MET A 80 10.71 40.45 6.74
C MET A 80 11.59 41.11 5.67
N LEU A 81 11.20 41.02 4.39
CA LEU A 81 11.91 41.69 3.30
C LEU A 81 11.91 43.22 3.48
N LYS A 82 10.77 43.81 3.86
CA LYS A 82 10.66 45.26 4.12
C LYS A 82 11.42 45.72 5.35
N LEU A 83 11.72 44.84 6.30
CA LEU A 83 12.56 45.14 7.46
C LEU A 83 14.06 45.04 7.16
N SER A 84 14.42 44.32 6.09
CA SER A 84 15.81 44.16 5.65
C SER A 84 16.29 45.22 4.65
N SER A 85 15.38 46.06 4.14
CA SER A 85 15.65 47.20 3.25
C SER A 85 15.69 48.51 4.02
#